data_AF-A0AAU2KK28-F1
#
_entry.id   AF-A0AAU2KK28-F1
#
_cell.length_a   1.000
_cell.length_b   1.000
_cell.length_c   1.000
_cell.angle_alpha   90.00
_cell.angle_beta   90.00
_cell.angle_gamma   90.00
#
_symmetry.space_group_name_H-M   'P 1'
#
loop_
_entity.id
_entity.type
_entity.pdbx_description
1 polymer ?
#
loop_
_entity_poly.entity_id
_entity_poly.type
_entity_poly.pdbx_seq_one_letter_code
_entity_poly.pdbx_strand_id
1 'polypeptide(L)'
;MPHSIDAAFTALPLRALADAALARARALGAEHADFRLERIRSASWRLRDAKPSGGSDTTDLGYAVRVVHGGSWGFASGVDLTMDAAAKVASQAVAMAKLSAQVIKAAGSDERVELAEEPVHSERTWISAYDVNPFEVPDADKAALLADWSSRLLAADGVAHVDASLLAVHENKFYADTAGTATTQQRVRIHPQLTAVAVNATTGEFDSMRTIAPPAGRGWEYLTGTGWDWNAELEQIPGLLAEKMRAPSVEAGRYDLVVDPSNLWLTIHESIGHATELDRALGYEAAYAGTSFATFDQLGKLKYGSSIMNVTGDRTAEHGLATIGFDDEGVEAQSWDLVKDGTLVGYQLDRRIAKLTGLGRSNGCAYADSPGHVPVQRMANVSLQPDPGGLSTEDLIGGVERGIYVVGDRSWSIDMQRYNFQFTGQRFFRIENGKLAGQLRDVAYQATTTDFWGSMEKVGGPQTYVLGGAFNCGKAQPGQVASVSHGCPSALFRDVNILNTTQEAGR
;
A
#
# COMPACT_ATOMS: atom_id res chain seq x y z
N MET A 1 -25.38 -6.40 7.04
CA MET A 1 -25.54 -7.37 8.16
C MET A 1 -24.15 -7.63 8.71
N PRO A 2 -23.94 -7.84 10.03
CA PRO A 2 -22.60 -8.14 10.52
C PRO A 2 -22.11 -9.43 9.84
N HIS A 3 -20.99 -9.34 9.14
CA HIS A 3 -20.34 -10.52 8.59
C HIS A 3 -19.85 -11.41 9.73
N SER A 4 -19.84 -12.72 9.50
CA SER A 4 -19.03 -13.66 10.28
C SER A 4 -17.75 -13.96 9.52
N ILE A 5 -16.74 -14.48 10.22
CA ILE A 5 -15.59 -15.10 9.54
C ILE A 5 -16.11 -16.20 8.62
N ASP A 6 -15.48 -16.34 7.46
CA ASP A 6 -15.80 -17.36 6.45
C ASP A 6 -15.86 -18.75 7.09
N ALA A 7 -17.00 -19.44 6.89
CA ALA A 7 -17.27 -20.72 7.51
C ALA A 7 -16.24 -21.79 7.08
N ALA A 8 -15.78 -21.77 5.82
CA ALA A 8 -14.77 -22.69 5.32
C ALA A 8 -13.41 -22.48 6.00
N PHE A 9 -13.10 -21.24 6.41
CA PHE A 9 -11.91 -20.96 7.23
C PHE A 9 -12.07 -21.45 8.66
N THR A 10 -13.21 -21.15 9.31
CA THR A 10 -13.45 -21.57 10.70
C THR A 10 -13.61 -23.09 10.87
N ALA A 11 -13.90 -23.82 9.79
CA ALA A 11 -13.96 -25.28 9.77
C ALA A 11 -12.57 -25.95 9.80
N LEU A 12 -11.49 -25.20 9.54
CA LEU A 12 -10.12 -25.69 9.63
C LEU A 12 -9.74 -25.94 11.11
N PRO A 13 -8.78 -26.85 11.39
CA PRO A 13 -8.37 -27.18 12.75
C PRO A 13 -7.47 -26.10 13.41
N LEU A 14 -7.84 -24.82 13.29
CA LEU A 14 -7.04 -23.63 13.66
C LEU A 14 -6.36 -23.78 15.04
N ARG A 15 -7.18 -23.95 16.08
CA ARG A 15 -6.71 -24.03 17.47
C ARG A 15 -5.90 -25.28 17.75
N ALA A 16 -6.32 -26.43 17.22
CA ALA A 16 -5.63 -27.70 17.42
C ALA A 16 -4.21 -27.68 16.82
N LEU A 17 -4.03 -27.05 15.65
CA LEU A 17 -2.71 -26.90 15.03
C LEU A 17 -1.82 -25.95 15.84
N ALA A 18 -2.35 -24.79 16.23
CA ALA A 18 -1.61 -23.83 17.05
C ALA A 18 -1.18 -24.43 18.39
N ASP A 19 -2.09 -25.08 19.12
CA ASP A 19 -1.79 -25.68 20.41
C ASP A 19 -0.68 -26.75 20.27
N ALA A 20 -0.73 -27.58 19.22
CA ALA A 20 0.31 -28.58 18.95
C ALA A 20 1.68 -27.95 18.63
N ALA A 21 1.71 -26.94 17.76
CA ALA A 21 2.94 -26.23 17.39
C ALA A 21 3.56 -25.48 18.59
N LEU A 22 2.76 -24.69 19.30
CA LEU A 22 3.21 -23.86 20.42
C LEU A 22 3.64 -24.70 21.61
N ALA A 23 2.92 -25.79 21.92
CA ALA A 23 3.34 -26.73 22.97
C ALA A 23 4.68 -27.38 22.64
N ARG A 24 4.90 -27.76 21.37
CA ARG A 24 6.17 -28.33 20.92
C ARG A 24 7.31 -27.32 20.98
N ALA A 25 7.09 -26.08 20.54
CA ALA A 25 8.10 -25.02 20.62
C ALA A 25 8.52 -24.74 22.07
N ARG A 26 7.55 -24.63 23.00
CA ARG A 26 7.80 -24.49 24.44
C ARG A 26 8.59 -25.67 25.00
N ALA A 27 8.20 -26.90 24.68
CA ALA A 27 8.89 -28.11 25.13
C ALA A 27 10.35 -28.19 24.65
N LEU A 28 10.67 -27.53 23.53
CA LEU A 28 12.02 -27.44 22.99
C LEU A 28 12.82 -26.21 23.48
N GLY A 29 12.25 -25.41 24.39
CA GLY A 29 12.92 -24.28 25.04
C GLY A 29 12.82 -22.94 24.31
N ALA A 30 11.83 -22.75 23.42
CA ALA A 30 11.61 -21.44 22.80
C ALA A 30 11.25 -20.38 23.86
N GLU A 31 11.89 -19.22 23.78
CA GLU A 31 11.64 -18.03 24.61
C GLU A 31 10.34 -17.34 24.21
N HIS A 32 10.04 -17.35 22.90
CA HIS A 32 8.78 -16.94 22.30
C HIS A 32 8.47 -17.86 21.12
N ALA A 33 7.20 -18.17 20.89
CA ALA A 33 6.75 -18.76 19.64
C ALA A 33 5.41 -18.18 19.23
N ASP A 34 5.24 -17.97 17.92
CA ASP A 34 3.97 -17.63 17.29
C ASP A 34 3.63 -18.63 16.18
N PHE A 35 2.33 -18.84 15.99
CA PHE A 35 1.72 -19.67 14.98
C PHE A 35 0.77 -18.81 14.17
N ARG A 36 0.85 -18.90 12.84
CA ARG A 36 -0.09 -18.23 11.94
C ARG A 36 -0.62 -19.23 10.92
N LEU A 37 -1.94 -19.31 10.77
CA LEU A 37 -2.60 -20.03 9.68
C LEU A 37 -3.34 -19.02 8.81
N GLU A 38 -3.19 -19.17 7.49
CA GLU A 38 -3.77 -18.25 6.53
C GLU A 38 -4.50 -19.00 5.43
N ARG A 39 -5.61 -18.39 4.98
CA ARG A 39 -6.27 -18.73 3.72
C ARG A 39 -6.45 -17.44 2.93
N ILE A 40 -5.78 -17.33 1.80
CA ILE A 40 -5.83 -16.14 0.93
C ILE A 40 -6.42 -16.58 -0.41
N ARG A 41 -7.64 -16.15 -0.72
CA ARG A 41 -8.22 -16.33 -2.05
C ARG A 41 -8.05 -15.06 -2.87
N SER A 42 -7.43 -15.19 -4.03
CA SER A 42 -7.17 -14.08 -4.95
C SER A 42 -7.73 -14.42 -6.32
N ALA A 43 -8.53 -13.54 -6.89
CA ALA A 43 -9.07 -13.71 -8.24
C ALA A 43 -8.90 -12.47 -9.10
N SER A 44 -8.72 -12.70 -10.39
CA SER A 44 -8.70 -11.63 -11.39
C SER A 44 -9.59 -11.94 -12.57
N TRP A 45 -10.27 -10.92 -13.08
CA TRP A 45 -11.04 -10.97 -14.32
C TRP A 45 -10.50 -9.90 -15.25
N ARG A 46 -10.28 -10.25 -16.52
CA ARG A 46 -9.70 -9.35 -17.52
C ARG A 46 -10.52 -9.41 -18.80
N LEU A 47 -10.85 -8.24 -19.31
CA LEU A 47 -11.49 -8.07 -20.60
C LEU A 47 -10.60 -7.18 -21.47
N ARG A 48 -10.59 -7.48 -22.77
CA ARG A 48 -10.07 -6.59 -23.81
C ARG A 48 -11.18 -6.34 -24.82
N ASP A 49 -11.44 -5.08 -25.10
CA ASP A 49 -12.46 -4.61 -26.03
C ASP A 49 -13.83 -5.28 -25.75
N ALA A 50 -14.28 -5.19 -24.49
CA ALA A 50 -15.49 -5.79 -23.93
C ALA A 50 -15.59 -7.33 -24.00
N LYS A 51 -14.51 -8.02 -24.38
CA LYS A 51 -14.48 -9.49 -24.45
C LYS A 51 -13.55 -10.07 -23.39
N PRO A 52 -13.94 -11.15 -22.68
CA PRO A 52 -13.04 -11.83 -21.76
C PRO A 52 -11.72 -12.20 -22.43
N SER A 53 -10.61 -11.78 -21.83
CA SER A 53 -9.25 -12.04 -22.31
C SER A 53 -8.46 -12.96 -21.37
N GLY A 54 -8.92 -13.11 -20.12
CA GLY A 54 -8.37 -14.08 -19.16
C GLY A 54 -8.89 -13.87 -17.75
N GLY A 55 -8.48 -14.75 -16.87
CA GLY A 55 -8.75 -14.64 -15.45
C GLY A 55 -7.97 -15.65 -14.63
N SER A 56 -8.06 -15.54 -13.31
CA SER A 56 -7.44 -16.45 -12.36
C SER A 56 -8.28 -16.52 -11.09
N ASP A 57 -8.24 -17.65 -10.41
CA ASP A 57 -8.77 -17.81 -9.04
C ASP A 57 -7.82 -18.77 -8.31
N THR A 58 -7.11 -18.25 -7.32
CA THR A 58 -6.09 -18.98 -6.57
C THR A 58 -6.43 -18.96 -5.10
N THR A 59 -6.08 -20.03 -4.38
CA THR A 59 -6.19 -20.10 -2.92
C THR A 59 -4.86 -20.57 -2.36
N ASP A 60 -4.25 -19.71 -1.55
CA ASP A 60 -3.07 -20.06 -0.76
C ASP A 60 -3.53 -20.43 0.65
N LEU A 61 -3.23 -21.66 1.06
CA LEU A 61 -3.62 -22.22 2.35
C LEU A 61 -2.41 -22.88 3.00
N GLY A 62 -2.09 -22.47 4.22
CA GLY A 62 -0.99 -23.05 4.98
C GLY A 62 -0.83 -22.38 6.33
N TYR A 63 0.23 -22.76 7.03
CA TYR A 63 0.60 -22.18 8.31
C TYR A 63 2.11 -22.04 8.47
N ALA A 64 2.51 -21.20 9.41
CA ALA A 64 3.88 -21.02 9.83
C ALA A 64 4.03 -21.06 11.34
N VAL A 65 5.23 -21.40 11.78
CA VAL A 65 5.69 -21.26 13.16
C VAL A 65 6.97 -20.45 13.15
N ARG A 66 6.99 -19.37 13.93
CA ARG A 66 8.17 -18.56 14.17
C ARG A 66 8.53 -18.59 15.64
N VAL A 67 9.82 -18.69 15.95
CA VAL A 67 10.31 -18.84 17.32
C VAL A 67 11.51 -17.95 17.59
N VAL A 68 11.62 -17.47 18.82
CA VAL A 68 12.87 -16.95 19.39
C VAL A 68 13.44 -18.02 20.30
N HIS A 69 14.68 -18.44 20.06
CA HIS A 69 15.39 -19.37 20.92
C HIS A 69 16.88 -18.99 20.99
N GLY A 70 17.41 -18.77 22.19
CA GLY A 70 18.80 -18.37 22.38
C GLY A 70 19.09 -16.99 21.78
N GLY A 71 18.11 -16.08 21.83
CA GLY A 71 18.20 -14.75 21.20
C GLY A 71 18.25 -14.75 19.67
N SER A 72 17.79 -15.80 19.00
CA SER A 72 17.79 -15.88 17.52
C SER A 72 16.44 -16.30 16.96
N TRP A 73 16.11 -15.78 15.78
CA TRP A 73 14.92 -16.18 15.03
C TRP A 73 15.09 -17.55 14.38
N GLY A 74 14.01 -18.32 14.40
CA GLY A 74 13.81 -19.48 13.56
C GLY A 74 12.39 -19.49 12.99
N PHE A 75 12.26 -19.98 11.77
CA PHE A 75 11.00 -19.97 11.02
C PHE A 75 10.88 -21.27 10.23
N ALA A 76 9.65 -21.80 10.16
CA ALA A 76 9.28 -22.87 9.24
C ALA A 76 7.80 -22.75 8.90
N SER A 77 7.42 -23.25 7.72
CA SER A 77 6.04 -23.27 7.23
C SER A 77 5.63 -24.65 6.74
N GLY A 78 4.31 -24.89 6.65
CA GLY A 78 3.74 -26.15 6.24
C GLY A 78 2.33 -26.00 5.67
N VAL A 79 1.91 -27.01 4.90
CA VAL A 79 0.57 -27.08 4.27
C VAL A 79 -0.26 -28.27 4.78
N ASP A 80 0.38 -29.25 5.44
CA ASP A 80 -0.30 -30.41 6.02
C ASP A 80 -0.99 -30.02 7.32
N LEU A 81 -2.33 -29.89 7.27
CA LEU A 81 -3.17 -29.42 8.38
C LEU A 81 -3.44 -30.51 9.44
N THR A 82 -2.38 -31.10 9.98
CA THR A 82 -2.44 -32.09 11.08
C THR A 82 -1.60 -31.63 12.26
N MET A 83 -1.98 -32.03 13.48
CA MET A 83 -1.27 -31.66 14.71
C MET A 83 0.19 -32.14 14.70
N ASP A 84 0.44 -33.36 14.19
CA ASP A 84 1.79 -33.93 14.08
C ASP A 84 2.67 -33.13 13.12
N ALA A 85 2.12 -32.71 11.97
CA ALA A 85 2.82 -31.84 11.03
C ALA A 85 3.12 -30.47 11.65
N ALA A 86 2.17 -29.86 12.36
CA ALA A 86 2.36 -28.59 13.04
C ALA A 86 3.47 -28.66 14.10
N ALA A 87 3.51 -29.73 14.90
CA ALA A 87 4.58 -29.99 15.86
C ALA A 87 5.95 -30.22 15.16
N LYS A 88 5.96 -30.89 14.01
CA LYS A 88 7.18 -31.07 13.20
C LYS A 88 7.71 -29.74 12.67
N VAL A 89 6.84 -28.88 12.14
CA VAL A 89 7.18 -27.52 11.68
C VAL A 89 7.74 -26.70 12.83
N ALA A 90 7.13 -26.73 14.01
CA ALA A 90 7.68 -26.06 15.20
C ALA A 90 9.09 -26.58 15.57
N SER A 91 9.32 -27.88 15.43
CA SER A 91 10.65 -28.47 15.66
C SER A 91 11.68 -27.97 14.65
N GLN A 92 11.30 -27.80 13.38
CA GLN A 92 12.14 -27.22 12.33
C GLN A 92 12.46 -25.76 12.62
N ALA A 93 11.46 -24.95 13.01
CA ALA A 93 11.67 -23.56 13.40
C ALA A 93 12.68 -23.44 14.55
N VAL A 94 12.56 -24.26 15.60
CA VAL A 94 13.53 -24.26 16.71
C VAL A 94 14.92 -24.73 16.27
N ALA A 95 15.02 -25.72 15.40
CA ALA A 95 16.31 -26.14 14.84
C ALA A 95 16.98 -25.01 14.04
N MET A 96 16.19 -24.26 13.25
CA MET A 96 16.67 -23.09 12.52
C MET A 96 17.14 -21.98 13.46
N ALA A 97 16.40 -21.69 14.54
CA ALA A 97 16.83 -20.69 15.54
C ALA A 97 18.18 -21.06 16.18
N LYS A 98 18.38 -22.33 16.51
CA LYS A 98 19.65 -22.84 17.06
C LYS A 98 20.80 -22.70 16.07
N LEU A 99 20.56 -22.97 14.78
CA LEU A 99 21.55 -22.78 13.73
C LEU A 99 21.89 -21.30 13.55
N SER A 100 20.88 -20.42 13.48
CA SER A 100 21.05 -18.96 13.39
C SER A 100 21.90 -18.42 14.56
N ALA A 101 21.63 -18.87 15.79
CA ALA A 101 22.41 -18.47 16.96
C ALA A 101 23.90 -18.85 16.85
N GLN A 102 24.21 -20.02 16.29
CA GLN A 102 25.58 -20.45 16.04
C GLN A 102 26.27 -19.57 14.99
N VAL A 103 25.55 -19.20 13.92
CA VAL A 103 26.07 -18.32 12.87
C VAL A 103 26.34 -16.92 13.40
N ILE A 104 25.41 -16.32 14.16
CA ILE A 104 25.58 -14.99 14.78
C ILE A 104 26.80 -14.99 15.70
N LYS A 105 26.93 -16.00 16.56
CA LYS A 105 28.09 -16.15 17.45
C LYS A 105 29.39 -16.34 16.68
N ALA A 106 29.39 -17.15 15.62
CA ALA A 106 30.58 -17.37 14.79
C ALA A 106 31.00 -16.11 14.03
N ALA A 107 30.05 -15.23 13.69
CA ALA A 107 30.31 -13.92 13.11
C ALA A 107 30.81 -12.88 14.14
N GLY A 108 30.91 -13.25 15.43
CA GLY A 108 31.37 -12.35 16.50
C GLY A 108 30.35 -11.27 16.88
N SER A 109 29.07 -11.47 16.55
CA SER A 109 27.99 -10.57 16.95
C SER A 109 27.37 -11.05 18.27
N ASP A 110 27.12 -10.11 19.18
CA ASP A 110 26.37 -10.33 20.42
C ASP A 110 24.88 -9.94 20.28
N GLU A 111 24.43 -9.69 19.05
CA GLU A 111 23.06 -9.30 18.76
C GLU A 111 22.07 -10.39 19.22
N ARG A 112 21.01 -9.94 19.90
CA ARG A 112 19.91 -10.80 20.34
C ARG A 112 18.59 -10.26 19.82
N VAL A 113 17.74 -11.18 19.37
CA VAL A 113 16.33 -10.91 19.10
C VAL A 113 15.59 -10.80 20.42
N GLU A 114 15.02 -9.64 20.67
CA GLU A 114 14.11 -9.36 21.76
C GLU A 114 12.87 -8.67 21.21
N LEU A 115 11.70 -8.96 21.79
CA LEU A 115 10.42 -8.40 21.33
C LEU A 115 9.91 -7.38 22.34
N ALA A 116 9.37 -6.28 21.84
CA ALA A 116 8.59 -5.34 22.66
C ALA A 116 7.38 -6.06 23.26
N GLU A 117 6.99 -5.68 24.47
CA GLU A 117 5.80 -6.20 25.12
C GLU A 117 4.55 -5.79 24.35
N GLU A 118 3.55 -6.67 24.34
CA GLU A 118 2.24 -6.46 23.74
C GLU A 118 1.17 -7.03 24.69
N PRO A 119 0.05 -6.34 24.95
CA PRO A 119 -1.06 -6.90 25.69
C PRO A 119 -1.55 -8.22 25.11
N VAL A 120 -2.00 -9.13 25.98
CA VAL A 120 -2.55 -10.41 25.55
C VAL A 120 -3.97 -10.22 25.02
N HIS A 121 -4.19 -10.60 23.76
CA HIS A 121 -5.49 -10.50 23.09
C HIS A 121 -6.10 -11.89 22.92
N SER A 122 -6.81 -12.37 23.94
CA SER A 122 -7.40 -13.71 23.94
C SER A 122 -8.72 -13.76 23.15
N GLU A 123 -8.81 -14.68 22.20
CA GLU A 123 -10.01 -15.01 21.41
C GLU A 123 -10.68 -13.80 20.75
N ARG A 124 -9.87 -12.90 20.16
CA ARG A 124 -10.39 -11.72 19.45
C ARG A 124 -10.72 -12.02 17.99
N THR A 125 -11.76 -11.37 17.49
CA THR A 125 -12.17 -11.46 16.08
C THR A 125 -12.30 -10.07 15.47
N TRP A 126 -11.80 -9.88 14.25
CA TRP A 126 -11.97 -8.65 13.48
C TRP A 126 -12.35 -8.95 12.02
N ILE A 127 -13.20 -8.11 11.44
CA ILE A 127 -13.62 -8.20 10.04
C ILE A 127 -13.57 -6.81 9.42
N SER A 128 -12.98 -6.67 8.24
CA SER A 128 -12.95 -5.38 7.53
C SER A 128 -14.37 -4.91 7.14
N ALA A 129 -14.55 -3.61 7.00
CA ALA A 129 -15.82 -3.03 6.56
C ALA A 129 -16.05 -3.26 5.06
N TYR A 130 -16.90 -4.23 4.72
CA TYR A 130 -17.43 -4.46 3.37
C TYR A 130 -18.90 -4.90 3.48
N ASP A 131 -19.67 -4.78 2.39
CA ASP A 131 -21.09 -5.19 2.37
C ASP A 131 -21.32 -6.50 1.60
N VAL A 132 -20.67 -6.65 0.44
CA VAL A 132 -20.87 -7.80 -0.45
C VAL A 132 -19.54 -8.46 -0.74
N ASN A 133 -19.38 -9.72 -0.33
CA ASN A 133 -18.18 -10.49 -0.67
C ASN A 133 -18.10 -10.68 -2.20
N PRO A 134 -17.05 -10.20 -2.89
CA PRO A 134 -16.95 -10.32 -4.36
C PRO A 134 -16.87 -11.77 -4.83
N PHE A 135 -16.53 -12.72 -3.96
CA PHE A 135 -16.51 -14.14 -4.30
C PHE A 135 -17.87 -14.83 -4.27
N GLU A 136 -18.89 -14.17 -3.72
CA GLU A 136 -20.29 -14.65 -3.72
C GLU A 136 -21.06 -14.13 -4.93
N VAL A 137 -20.52 -13.14 -5.64
CA VAL A 137 -21.10 -12.61 -6.88
C VAL A 137 -20.80 -13.56 -8.04
N PRO A 138 -21.80 -13.93 -8.88
CA PRO A 138 -21.58 -14.74 -10.07
C PRO A 138 -20.57 -14.12 -11.04
N ASP A 139 -19.71 -14.93 -11.64
CA ASP A 139 -18.71 -14.44 -12.60
C ASP A 139 -19.33 -13.80 -13.85
N ALA A 140 -20.53 -14.27 -14.25
CA ALA A 140 -21.29 -13.68 -15.34
C ALA A 140 -21.65 -12.22 -15.06
N ASP A 141 -22.04 -11.89 -13.83
CA ASP A 141 -22.42 -10.52 -13.44
C ASP A 141 -21.18 -9.61 -13.40
N LYS A 142 -20.05 -10.14 -12.90
CA LYS A 142 -18.77 -9.42 -12.92
C LYS A 142 -18.33 -9.10 -14.34
N ALA A 143 -18.34 -10.12 -15.21
CA ALA A 143 -17.94 -9.98 -16.60
C ALA A 143 -18.89 -9.04 -17.36
N ALA A 144 -20.20 -9.12 -17.11
CA ALA A 144 -21.19 -8.25 -17.72
C ALA A 144 -20.97 -6.78 -17.34
N LEU A 145 -20.70 -6.48 -16.06
CA LEU A 145 -20.41 -5.11 -15.63
C LEU A 145 -19.13 -4.55 -16.27
N LEU A 146 -18.04 -5.33 -16.28
CA LEU A 146 -16.80 -4.91 -16.92
C LEU A 146 -16.96 -4.74 -18.44
N ALA A 147 -17.77 -5.60 -19.08
CA ALA A 147 -18.05 -5.52 -20.51
C ALA A 147 -18.89 -4.29 -20.86
N ASP A 148 -19.87 -3.93 -20.01
CA ASP A 148 -20.66 -2.72 -20.15
C ASP A 148 -19.78 -1.47 -20.06
N TRP A 149 -18.98 -1.33 -19.00
CA TRP A 149 -18.04 -0.21 -18.87
C TRP A 149 -17.05 -0.12 -20.04
N SER A 150 -16.50 -1.25 -20.46
CA SER A 150 -15.59 -1.31 -21.61
C SER A 150 -16.28 -0.89 -22.90
N SER A 151 -17.52 -1.35 -23.14
CA SER A 151 -18.30 -0.99 -24.33
C SER A 151 -18.64 0.49 -24.40
N ARG A 152 -18.96 1.11 -23.26
CA ARG A 152 -19.23 2.57 -23.19
C ARG A 152 -18.02 3.39 -23.63
N LEU A 153 -16.83 3.03 -23.17
CA LEU A 153 -15.59 3.69 -23.57
C LEU A 153 -15.25 3.44 -25.05
N LEU A 154 -15.40 2.21 -25.54
CA LEU A 154 -15.16 1.86 -26.95
C LEU A 154 -16.11 2.54 -27.92
N ALA A 155 -17.32 2.87 -27.49
CA ALA A 155 -18.30 3.57 -28.31
C ALA A 155 -17.96 5.06 -28.49
N ALA A 156 -17.02 5.61 -27.72
CA ALA A 156 -16.66 7.01 -27.78
C ALA A 156 -15.62 7.29 -28.88
N ASP A 157 -15.79 8.41 -29.58
CA ASP A 157 -14.85 8.87 -30.61
C ASP A 157 -13.44 9.07 -30.01
N GLY A 158 -12.43 8.52 -30.69
CA GLY A 158 -11.03 8.64 -30.29
C GLY A 158 -10.51 7.54 -29.36
N VAL A 159 -11.37 6.62 -28.91
CA VAL A 159 -10.96 5.41 -28.17
C VAL A 159 -10.83 4.24 -29.15
N ALA A 160 -9.63 3.68 -29.26
CA ALA A 160 -9.32 2.56 -30.14
C ALA A 160 -9.40 1.20 -29.43
N HIS A 161 -8.95 1.14 -28.18
CA HIS A 161 -8.97 -0.09 -27.37
C HIS A 161 -9.31 0.21 -25.91
N VAL A 162 -9.86 -0.79 -25.22
CA VAL A 162 -10.10 -0.75 -23.78
C VAL A 162 -9.69 -2.05 -23.13
N ASP A 163 -8.79 -1.98 -22.15
CA ASP A 163 -8.56 -3.07 -21.21
C ASP A 163 -9.35 -2.78 -19.93
N ALA A 164 -10.12 -3.76 -19.44
CA ALA A 164 -10.84 -3.67 -18.17
C ALA A 164 -10.42 -4.83 -17.28
N SER A 165 -10.21 -4.56 -16.00
CA SER A 165 -9.78 -5.58 -15.04
C SER A 165 -10.42 -5.40 -13.68
N LEU A 166 -10.51 -6.51 -12.97
CA LEU A 166 -10.90 -6.57 -11.57
C LEU A 166 -9.95 -7.52 -10.85
N LEU A 167 -9.32 -7.05 -9.78
CA LEU A 167 -8.68 -7.88 -8.76
C LEU A 167 -9.57 -7.93 -7.53
N ALA A 168 -9.78 -9.12 -6.96
CA ALA A 168 -10.43 -9.29 -5.65
C ALA A 168 -9.58 -10.22 -4.77
N VAL A 169 -9.50 -9.89 -3.48
CA VAL A 169 -8.78 -10.68 -2.47
C VAL A 169 -9.67 -10.85 -1.25
N HIS A 170 -9.82 -12.08 -0.79
CA HIS A 170 -10.47 -12.45 0.46
C HIS A 170 -9.45 -13.19 1.32
N GLU A 171 -9.04 -12.53 2.40
CA GLU A 171 -7.96 -12.99 3.27
C GLU A 171 -8.55 -13.36 4.63
N ASN A 172 -8.18 -14.54 5.12
CA ASN A 172 -8.42 -15.01 6.47
C ASN A 172 -7.10 -15.32 7.15
N LYS A 173 -6.94 -14.84 8.40
CA LYS A 173 -5.77 -15.14 9.23
C LYS A 173 -6.21 -15.59 10.62
N PHE A 174 -5.52 -16.59 11.14
CA PHE A 174 -5.56 -17.00 12.53
C PHE A 174 -4.15 -16.90 13.10
N TYR A 175 -3.99 -16.19 14.21
CA TYR A 175 -2.73 -16.01 14.90
C TYR A 175 -2.85 -16.49 16.34
N ALA A 176 -1.84 -17.18 16.86
CA ALA A 176 -1.72 -17.49 18.27
C ALA A 176 -0.25 -17.50 18.73
N ASP A 177 0.01 -17.12 19.98
CA ASP A 177 1.38 -17.08 20.51
C ASP A 177 1.54 -17.69 21.90
N THR A 178 2.80 -17.78 22.33
CA THR A 178 3.15 -18.28 23.66
C THR A 178 2.82 -17.32 24.80
N ALA A 179 2.45 -16.07 24.54
CA ALA A 179 1.97 -15.16 25.58
C ALA A 179 0.48 -15.39 25.90
N GLY A 180 -0.25 -16.02 24.98
CA GLY A 180 -1.67 -16.35 25.13
C GLY A 180 -2.59 -15.53 24.23
N THR A 181 -2.03 -14.74 23.31
CA THR A 181 -2.80 -14.06 22.27
C THR A 181 -3.36 -15.10 21.31
N ALA A 182 -4.63 -14.93 20.91
CA ALA A 182 -5.30 -15.73 19.91
C ALA A 182 -6.30 -14.84 19.16
N THR A 183 -6.05 -14.58 17.88
CA THR A 183 -6.86 -13.67 17.06
C THR A 183 -7.25 -14.33 15.75
N THR A 184 -8.48 -14.05 15.31
CA THR A 184 -8.99 -14.44 13.99
C THR A 184 -9.40 -13.19 13.24
N GLN A 185 -8.96 -13.03 12.01
CA GLN A 185 -9.35 -11.87 11.22
C GLN A 185 -9.66 -12.18 9.77
N GLN A 186 -10.53 -11.36 9.18
CA GLN A 186 -10.95 -11.44 7.80
C GLN A 186 -10.93 -10.06 7.14
N ARG A 187 -10.43 -9.98 5.91
CA ARG A 187 -10.58 -8.77 5.09
C ARG A 187 -10.84 -9.07 3.64
N VAL A 188 -11.55 -8.14 3.01
CA VAL A 188 -11.81 -8.09 1.57
C VAL A 188 -11.14 -6.86 0.99
N ARG A 189 -10.48 -7.01 -0.15
CA ARG A 189 -9.92 -5.91 -0.94
C ARG A 189 -10.24 -6.09 -2.41
N ILE A 190 -10.40 -4.99 -3.14
CA ILE A 190 -10.80 -5.00 -4.54
C ILE A 190 -10.11 -3.88 -5.32
N HIS A 191 -9.84 -4.10 -6.61
CA HIS A 191 -9.31 -3.10 -7.53
C HIS A 191 -9.89 -3.30 -8.93
N PRO A 192 -11.05 -2.69 -9.22
CA PRO A 192 -11.48 -2.45 -10.59
C PRO A 192 -10.60 -1.38 -11.26
N GLN A 193 -10.29 -1.57 -12.55
CA GLN A 193 -9.56 -0.57 -13.34
C GLN A 193 -9.92 -0.70 -14.82
N LEU A 194 -10.13 0.43 -15.49
CA LEU A 194 -10.27 0.51 -16.95
C LEU A 194 -9.18 1.38 -17.54
N THR A 195 -8.61 0.97 -18.65
CA THR A 195 -7.63 1.73 -19.44
C THR A 195 -8.17 1.92 -20.84
N ALA A 196 -8.43 3.16 -21.23
CA ALA A 196 -8.74 3.54 -22.62
C ALA A 196 -7.44 3.88 -23.35
N VAL A 197 -7.33 3.44 -24.61
CA VAL A 197 -6.20 3.69 -25.50
C VAL A 197 -6.69 4.44 -26.71
N ALA A 198 -6.02 5.55 -27.05
CA ALA A 198 -6.22 6.30 -28.27
C ALA A 198 -5.07 6.02 -29.23
N VAL A 199 -5.37 5.88 -30.52
CA VAL A 199 -4.38 5.72 -31.59
C VAL A 199 -4.72 6.68 -32.72
N ASN A 200 -3.77 7.54 -33.08
CA ASN A 200 -3.87 8.36 -34.26
C ASN A 200 -3.59 7.51 -35.50
N ALA A 201 -4.61 7.23 -36.30
CA ALA A 201 -4.51 6.36 -37.48
C ALA A 201 -3.55 6.89 -38.57
N THR A 202 -3.24 8.19 -38.58
CA THR A 202 -2.34 8.80 -39.57
C THR A 202 -0.89 8.80 -39.12
N THR A 203 -0.63 9.18 -37.86
CA THR A 203 0.75 9.29 -37.34
C THR A 203 1.24 8.02 -36.66
N GLY A 204 0.33 7.12 -36.27
CA GLY A 204 0.64 5.96 -35.42
C GLY A 204 0.89 6.32 -33.95
N GLU A 205 0.82 7.59 -33.59
CA GLU A 205 0.94 8.06 -32.21
C GLU A 205 -0.17 7.47 -31.35
N PHE A 206 0.15 7.02 -30.14
CA PHE A 206 -0.83 6.48 -29.22
C PHE A 206 -0.53 6.94 -27.80
N ASP A 207 -1.59 7.01 -27.00
CA ASP A 207 -1.47 7.17 -25.55
C ASP A 207 -2.66 6.48 -24.87
N SER A 208 -2.57 6.36 -23.56
CA SER A 208 -3.61 5.77 -22.73
C SER A 208 -3.93 6.62 -21.51
N MET A 209 -5.13 6.38 -21.00
CA MET A 209 -5.64 6.93 -19.76
C MET A 209 -6.41 5.83 -19.04
N ARG A 210 -6.11 5.64 -17.76
CA ARG A 210 -6.85 4.74 -16.89
C ARG A 210 -7.70 5.51 -15.89
N THR A 211 -8.72 4.85 -15.38
CA THR A 211 -9.46 5.31 -14.21
C THR A 211 -8.50 5.61 -13.04
N ILE A 212 -8.78 6.67 -12.30
CA ILE A 212 -8.10 7.11 -11.07
C ILE A 212 -8.77 6.59 -9.79
N ALA A 213 -9.86 5.82 -9.91
CA ALA A 213 -10.44 5.07 -8.80
C ALA A 213 -9.35 4.23 -8.09
N PRO A 214 -9.15 4.40 -6.77
CA PRO A 214 -8.13 3.65 -6.06
C PRO A 214 -8.55 2.19 -5.81
N PRO A 215 -7.59 1.27 -5.57
CA PRO A 215 -7.90 0.02 -4.89
C PRO A 215 -8.46 0.28 -3.49
N ALA A 216 -9.37 -0.56 -3.01
CA ALA A 216 -10.06 -0.35 -1.74
C ALA A 216 -10.25 -1.63 -0.92
N GLY A 217 -10.24 -1.49 0.40
CA GLY A 217 -10.72 -2.49 1.38
C GLY A 217 -12.25 -2.52 1.45
N ARG A 218 -12.90 -2.68 0.30
CA ARG A 218 -14.35 -2.76 0.11
C ARG A 218 -14.72 -4.04 -0.65
N GLY A 219 -15.99 -4.40 -0.59
CA GLY A 219 -16.58 -5.50 -1.36
C GLY A 219 -17.09 -5.06 -2.73
N TRP A 220 -17.98 -5.87 -3.30
CA TRP A 220 -18.59 -5.64 -4.61
C TRP A 220 -19.41 -4.35 -4.71
N GLU A 221 -19.89 -3.82 -3.58
CA GLU A 221 -20.57 -2.53 -3.50
C GLU A 221 -19.73 -1.38 -4.08
N TYR A 222 -18.39 -1.51 -4.09
CA TYR A 222 -17.49 -0.53 -4.67
C TYR A 222 -17.68 -0.35 -6.17
N LEU A 223 -18.04 -1.43 -6.90
CA LEU A 223 -18.26 -1.37 -8.34
C LEU A 223 -19.69 -0.91 -8.69
N THR A 224 -20.60 -0.89 -7.73
CA THR A 224 -22.02 -0.57 -7.96
C THR A 224 -22.42 0.82 -7.46
N GLY A 225 -21.43 1.67 -7.15
CA GLY A 225 -21.61 3.09 -6.87
C GLY A 225 -21.36 3.50 -5.42
N THR A 226 -20.94 2.59 -4.53
CA THR A 226 -20.56 2.95 -3.16
C THR A 226 -19.10 3.35 -3.10
N GLY A 227 -18.81 4.57 -2.65
CA GLY A 227 -17.44 5.06 -2.44
C GLY A 227 -16.72 5.57 -3.70
N TRP A 228 -17.23 5.28 -4.91
CA TRP A 228 -16.71 5.85 -6.16
C TRP A 228 -17.80 6.00 -7.22
N ASP A 229 -17.81 7.13 -7.94
CA ASP A 229 -18.75 7.39 -9.03
C ASP A 229 -18.15 6.94 -10.38
N TRP A 230 -18.30 5.65 -10.67
CA TRP A 230 -17.83 5.05 -11.92
C TRP A 230 -18.49 5.64 -13.16
N ASN A 231 -19.76 6.03 -13.09
CA ASN A 231 -20.45 6.55 -14.26
C ASN A 231 -19.88 7.91 -14.66
N ALA A 232 -19.73 8.83 -13.69
CA ALA A 232 -19.15 10.15 -13.94
C ALA A 232 -17.71 10.06 -14.44
N GLU A 233 -16.90 9.17 -13.88
CA GLU A 233 -15.51 9.01 -14.34
C GLU A 233 -15.43 8.46 -15.77
N LEU A 234 -16.17 7.39 -16.08
CA LEU A 234 -16.14 6.77 -17.41
C LEU A 234 -16.65 7.73 -18.50
N GLU A 235 -17.61 8.60 -18.19
CA GLU A 235 -18.11 9.63 -19.10
C GLU A 235 -17.02 10.66 -19.48
N GLN A 236 -16.11 10.98 -18.56
CA GLN A 236 -15.09 12.02 -18.78
C GLN A 236 -13.86 11.51 -19.55
N ILE A 237 -13.49 10.22 -19.41
CA ILE A 237 -12.25 9.67 -19.96
C ILE A 237 -12.06 9.95 -21.46
N PRO A 238 -13.05 9.73 -22.35
CA PRO A 238 -12.85 9.94 -23.79
C PRO A 238 -12.48 11.40 -24.14
N GLY A 239 -13.15 12.37 -23.54
CA GLY A 239 -12.88 13.79 -23.76
C GLY A 239 -11.49 14.19 -23.28
N LEU A 240 -11.11 13.72 -22.09
CA LEU A 240 -9.80 13.98 -21.49
C LEU A 240 -8.66 13.32 -22.28
N LEU A 241 -8.84 12.09 -22.73
CA LEU A 241 -7.85 11.38 -23.56
C LEU A 241 -7.69 12.03 -24.93
N ALA A 242 -8.79 12.46 -25.55
CA ALA A 242 -8.76 13.18 -26.82
C ALA A 242 -8.03 14.54 -26.69
N GLU A 243 -8.25 15.27 -25.59
CA GLU A 243 -7.49 16.50 -25.30
C GLU A 243 -6.00 16.20 -25.07
N LYS A 244 -5.68 15.16 -24.30
CA LYS A 244 -4.29 14.73 -24.04
C LYS A 244 -3.51 14.44 -25.33
N MET A 245 -4.13 13.75 -26.29
CA MET A 245 -3.52 13.46 -27.60
C MET A 245 -3.17 14.72 -28.40
N ARG A 246 -3.82 15.86 -28.12
CA ARG A 246 -3.57 17.16 -28.77
C ARG A 246 -2.75 18.12 -27.90
N ALA A 247 -2.41 17.72 -26.68
CA ALA A 247 -1.79 18.61 -25.70
C ALA A 247 -0.37 19.01 -26.15
N PRO A 248 0.01 20.29 -26.04
CA PRO A 248 1.38 20.70 -26.27
C PRO A 248 2.32 20.15 -25.20
N SER A 249 3.57 19.96 -25.58
CA SER A 249 4.65 19.60 -24.65
C SER A 249 4.92 20.74 -23.67
N VAL A 250 5.32 20.41 -22.43
CA VAL A 250 5.67 21.40 -21.42
C VAL A 250 7.00 22.10 -21.71
N GLU A 251 7.12 23.37 -21.36
CA GLU A 251 8.41 24.05 -21.27
C GLU A 251 9.05 23.73 -19.92
N ALA A 252 10.24 23.14 -19.91
CA ALA A 252 10.96 22.83 -18.68
C ALA A 252 11.26 24.10 -17.87
N GLY A 253 11.26 24.00 -16.54
CA GLY A 253 11.52 25.12 -15.65
C GLY A 253 10.80 24.99 -14.32
N ARG A 254 10.65 26.11 -13.61
CA ARG A 254 10.01 26.14 -12.30
C ARG A 254 8.53 26.52 -12.39
N TYR A 255 7.69 25.78 -11.68
CA TYR A 255 6.24 25.94 -11.66
C TYR A 255 5.69 25.70 -10.25
N ASP A 256 4.61 26.38 -9.92
CA ASP A 256 3.76 25.95 -8.81
C ASP A 256 2.94 24.74 -9.23
N LEU A 257 2.77 23.78 -8.32
CA LEU A 257 2.02 22.55 -8.58
C LEU A 257 0.84 22.43 -7.64
N VAL A 258 -0.34 22.24 -8.23
CA VAL A 258 -1.45 21.62 -7.51
C VAL A 258 -1.40 20.13 -7.85
N VAL A 259 -1.32 19.26 -6.85
CA VAL A 259 -1.26 17.81 -7.07
C VAL A 259 -2.53 17.18 -6.53
N ASP A 260 -3.26 16.49 -7.40
CA ASP A 260 -4.46 15.74 -7.06
C ASP A 260 -4.10 14.49 -6.24
N PRO A 261 -4.97 14.05 -5.30
CA PRO A 261 -4.78 12.84 -4.53
C PRO A 261 -4.45 11.59 -5.35
N SER A 262 -5.03 11.46 -6.55
CA SER A 262 -4.79 10.33 -7.45
C SER A 262 -3.35 10.27 -8.00
N ASN A 263 -2.56 11.32 -7.82
CA ASN A 263 -1.12 11.33 -8.07
C ASN A 263 -0.31 11.38 -6.76
N LEU A 264 -0.68 12.25 -5.82
CA LEU A 264 0.09 12.54 -4.61
C LEU A 264 0.27 11.31 -3.70
N TRP A 265 -0.68 10.37 -3.72
CA TRP A 265 -0.59 9.13 -2.96
C TRP A 265 0.71 8.36 -3.26
N LEU A 266 1.17 8.35 -4.52
CA LEU A 266 2.37 7.65 -4.93
C LEU A 266 3.63 8.39 -4.46
N THR A 267 3.63 9.73 -4.50
CA THR A 267 4.70 10.54 -3.90
C THR A 267 4.84 10.23 -2.42
N ILE A 268 3.72 10.10 -1.70
CA ILE A 268 3.72 9.73 -0.27
C ILE A 268 4.28 8.33 -0.07
N HIS A 269 3.83 7.35 -0.86
CA HIS A 269 4.30 5.96 -0.79
C HIS A 269 5.83 5.88 -0.84
N GLU A 270 6.41 6.52 -1.86
CA GLU A 270 7.81 6.40 -2.20
C GLU A 270 8.71 7.29 -1.34
N SER A 271 8.28 8.52 -1.07
CA SER A 271 9.12 9.51 -0.38
C SER A 271 8.97 9.46 1.14
N ILE A 272 7.77 9.15 1.69
CA ILE A 272 7.51 9.11 3.14
C ILE A 272 7.33 7.68 3.65
N GLY A 273 6.47 6.91 2.96
CA GLY A 273 6.10 5.56 3.36
C GLY A 273 7.33 4.68 3.54
N HIS A 274 8.11 4.48 2.48
CA HIS A 274 9.36 3.72 2.57
C HIS A 274 10.39 4.35 3.48
N ALA A 275 10.56 5.68 3.45
CA ALA A 275 11.58 6.36 4.26
C ALA A 275 11.36 6.21 5.77
N THR A 276 10.11 5.98 6.20
CA THR A 276 9.74 5.86 7.63
C THR A 276 9.61 4.41 8.11
N GLU A 277 9.91 3.41 7.28
CA GLU A 277 10.13 2.03 7.76
C GLU A 277 11.51 1.96 8.45
N LEU A 278 11.56 1.95 9.78
CA LEU A 278 12.81 2.07 10.55
C LEU A 278 13.85 0.96 10.28
N ASP A 279 13.44 -0.26 9.95
CA ASP A 279 14.36 -1.34 9.59
C ASP A 279 15.24 -0.99 8.37
N ARG A 280 14.71 -0.20 7.42
CA ARG A 280 15.49 0.35 6.30
C ARG A 280 16.48 1.43 6.73
N ALA A 281 16.03 2.33 7.61
CA ALA A 281 16.89 3.37 8.19
C ALA A 281 18.03 2.78 9.04
N LEU A 282 17.85 1.56 9.57
CA LEU A 282 18.87 0.80 10.28
C LEU A 282 19.72 -0.11 9.36
N GLY A 283 19.39 -0.19 8.06
CA GLY A 283 20.16 -0.95 7.07
C GLY A 283 19.81 -2.43 6.93
N TYR A 284 18.77 -2.94 7.60
CA TYR A 284 18.36 -4.35 7.50
C TYR A 284 17.72 -4.70 6.14
N GLU A 285 17.03 -3.75 5.50
CA GLU A 285 16.20 -3.98 4.31
C GLU A 285 16.56 -3.04 3.14
N ALA A 286 17.84 -3.02 2.76
CA ALA A 286 18.33 -2.20 1.64
C ALA A 286 17.95 -2.76 0.25
N ALA A 287 17.57 -4.04 0.16
CA ALA A 287 17.20 -4.67 -1.11
C ALA A 287 15.87 -4.10 -1.68
N TYR A 288 15.73 -4.12 -3.01
CA TYR A 288 14.67 -3.45 -3.78
C TYR A 288 14.68 -1.94 -3.63
N ALA A 289 14.12 -1.50 -2.53
CA ALA A 289 13.67 -0.15 -2.36
C ALA A 289 14.67 0.69 -1.55
N GLY A 290 15.90 0.21 -1.34
CA GLY A 290 16.97 1.00 -0.74
C GLY A 290 16.83 1.26 0.76
N THR A 291 17.76 2.07 1.27
CA THR A 291 17.82 2.58 2.63
C THR A 291 16.95 3.85 2.78
N SER A 292 17.18 4.65 3.83
CA SER A 292 16.42 5.87 4.09
C SER A 292 17.35 7.01 4.54
N PHE A 293 17.07 8.21 4.05
CA PHE A 293 17.67 9.46 4.55
C PHE A 293 17.12 9.87 5.93
N ALA A 294 15.94 9.39 6.31
CA ALA A 294 15.26 9.69 7.57
C ALA A 294 15.79 8.79 8.70
N THR A 295 17.10 8.83 8.93
CA THR A 295 17.80 7.95 9.89
C THR A 295 17.39 8.24 11.34
N PHE A 296 17.55 7.25 12.23
CA PHE A 296 17.05 7.32 13.61
C PHE A 296 17.53 8.56 14.40
N ASP A 297 18.75 9.05 14.14
CA ASP A 297 19.32 10.26 14.77
C ASP A 297 18.59 11.57 14.38
N GLN A 298 17.77 11.52 13.32
CA GLN A 298 16.96 12.60 12.80
C GLN A 298 15.59 12.72 13.49
N LEU A 299 15.20 11.73 14.32
CA LEU A 299 13.93 11.76 15.05
C LEU A 299 13.82 13.01 15.93
N GLY A 300 12.74 13.76 15.76
CA GLY A 300 12.49 15.03 16.45
C GLY A 300 13.33 16.22 15.94
N LYS A 301 14.18 16.03 14.92
CA LYS A 301 15.09 17.07 14.40
C LYS A 301 14.84 17.39 12.93
N LEU A 302 14.63 16.37 12.10
CA LEU A 302 14.47 16.54 10.66
C LEU A 302 13.18 17.32 10.36
N LYS A 303 13.35 18.45 9.67
CA LYS A 303 12.28 19.17 8.99
C LYS A 303 11.97 18.41 7.71
N TYR A 304 11.00 17.52 7.83
CA TYR A 304 10.56 16.65 6.76
C TYR A 304 9.84 17.45 5.67
N GLY A 305 9.02 18.42 6.08
CA GLY A 305 8.31 19.32 5.19
C GLY A 305 7.91 20.63 5.87
N SER A 306 6.99 21.36 5.26
CA SER A 306 6.50 22.63 5.80
C SER A 306 5.75 22.45 7.12
N SER A 307 5.61 23.52 7.90
CA SER A 307 5.01 23.46 9.23
C SER A 307 3.53 23.08 9.24
N ILE A 308 2.85 23.08 8.09
CA ILE A 308 1.46 22.65 7.95
C ILE A 308 1.33 21.15 7.66
N MET A 309 2.45 20.46 7.39
CA MET A 309 2.47 19.05 7.04
C MET A 309 2.25 18.17 8.27
N ASN A 310 1.21 17.34 8.20
CA ASN A 310 0.92 16.32 9.19
C ASN A 310 0.66 14.99 8.48
N VAL A 311 1.46 13.97 8.80
CA VAL A 311 1.39 12.64 8.18
C VAL A 311 1.28 11.59 9.27
N THR A 312 0.31 10.69 9.12
CA THR A 312 0.10 9.59 10.06
C THR A 312 0.40 8.24 9.42
N GLY A 313 0.85 7.30 10.25
CA GLY A 313 0.75 5.87 9.96
C GLY A 313 -0.51 5.34 10.64
N ASP A 314 -1.32 4.55 9.93
CA ASP A 314 -2.63 4.14 10.41
C ASP A 314 -2.98 2.71 10.00
N ARG A 315 -3.24 1.83 10.99
CA ARG A 315 -3.72 0.45 10.78
C ARG A 315 -5.23 0.30 10.95
N THR A 316 -5.92 1.38 11.26
CA THR A 316 -7.36 1.47 11.58
C THR A 316 -8.17 2.22 10.51
N ALA A 317 -7.51 2.90 9.56
CA ALA A 317 -8.16 3.65 8.48
C ALA A 317 -9.18 2.80 7.70
N GLU A 318 -10.47 3.09 7.86
CA GLU A 318 -11.54 2.29 7.25
C GLU A 318 -11.38 2.21 5.73
N HIS A 319 -11.58 1.01 5.17
CA HIS A 319 -11.35 0.69 3.75
C HIS A 319 -9.92 0.86 3.23
N GLY A 320 -8.93 1.12 4.09
CA GLY A 320 -7.52 1.05 3.72
C GLY A 320 -7.06 -0.38 3.41
N LEU A 321 -6.11 -0.51 2.49
CA LEU A 321 -5.56 -1.81 2.08
C LEU A 321 -4.71 -2.47 3.16
N ALA A 322 -4.09 -1.65 4.04
CA ALA A 322 -3.26 -2.09 5.15
C ALA A 322 -4.01 -2.16 6.49
N THR A 323 -5.33 -1.98 6.47
CA THR A 323 -6.21 -1.97 7.64
C THR A 323 -6.49 -3.37 8.14
N ILE A 324 -6.33 -3.56 9.44
CA ILE A 324 -6.37 -4.85 10.15
C ILE A 324 -6.85 -4.65 11.58
N GLY A 325 -7.24 -5.72 12.27
CA GLY A 325 -7.42 -5.70 13.73
C GLY A 325 -6.09 -5.92 14.46
N PHE A 326 -5.29 -6.84 13.94
CA PHE A 326 -3.98 -7.21 14.49
C PHE A 326 -2.99 -7.48 13.35
N ASP A 327 -1.73 -7.11 13.58
CA ASP A 327 -0.64 -7.43 12.66
C ASP A 327 -0.18 -8.89 12.78
N ASP A 328 0.79 -9.29 11.96
CA ASP A 328 1.29 -10.67 11.93
C ASP A 328 2.21 -11.02 13.13
N GLU A 329 2.28 -10.15 14.14
CA GLU A 329 2.93 -10.34 15.44
C GLU A 329 1.95 -10.25 16.62
N GLY A 330 0.65 -10.20 16.32
CA GLY A 330 -0.41 -10.10 17.32
C GLY A 330 -0.58 -8.69 17.91
N VAL A 331 0.03 -7.67 17.32
CA VAL A 331 -0.04 -6.28 17.81
C VAL A 331 -1.35 -5.64 17.36
N GLU A 332 -2.12 -5.10 18.31
CA GLU A 332 -3.38 -4.42 18.03
C GLU A 332 -3.16 -3.15 17.18
N ALA A 333 -3.99 -3.01 16.15
CA ALA A 333 -3.98 -1.88 15.23
C ALA A 333 -4.19 -0.54 15.94
N GLN A 334 -3.49 0.49 15.46
CA GLN A 334 -3.54 1.85 15.99
C GLN A 334 -3.21 2.89 14.91
N SER A 335 -3.25 4.16 15.28
CA SER A 335 -2.83 5.30 14.45
C SER A 335 -1.82 6.17 15.22
N TRP A 336 -0.83 6.72 14.52
CA TRP A 336 0.25 7.50 15.12
C TRP A 336 0.82 8.54 14.16
N ASP A 337 1.46 9.58 14.71
CA ASP A 337 2.14 10.61 13.93
C ASP A 337 3.48 10.09 13.40
N LEU A 338 3.70 10.20 12.09
CA LEU A 338 5.03 10.03 11.46
C LEU A 338 5.71 11.39 11.28
N VAL A 339 4.96 12.37 10.77
CA VAL A 339 5.38 13.77 10.64
C VAL A 339 4.33 14.63 11.33
N LYS A 340 4.76 15.53 12.21
CA LYS A 340 3.91 16.49 12.91
C LYS A 340 4.47 17.89 12.78
N ASP A 341 3.64 18.82 12.33
CA ASP A 341 4.03 20.21 12.06
C ASP A 341 5.36 20.29 11.26
N GLY A 342 5.46 19.48 10.21
CA GLY A 342 6.63 19.38 9.33
C GLY A 342 7.85 18.66 9.91
N THR A 343 7.77 18.14 11.14
CA THR A 343 8.91 17.49 11.81
C THR A 343 8.73 15.98 11.88
N LEU A 344 9.76 15.19 11.59
CA LEU A 344 9.75 13.75 11.79
C LEU A 344 9.62 13.42 13.28
N VAL A 345 8.55 12.74 13.68
CA VAL A 345 8.25 12.41 15.09
C VAL A 345 7.99 10.93 15.35
N GLY A 346 7.89 10.11 14.30
CA GLY A 346 7.64 8.69 14.44
C GLY A 346 8.13 7.86 13.26
N TYR A 347 8.08 6.54 13.47
CA TYR A 347 8.45 5.53 12.49
C TYR A 347 7.40 4.44 12.43
N GLN A 348 7.50 3.56 11.44
CA GLN A 348 6.78 2.30 11.35
C GLN A 348 7.64 1.21 11.98
N LEU A 349 7.09 0.40 12.89
CA LEU A 349 7.81 -0.45 13.83
C LEU A 349 7.17 -1.83 13.99
N ASP A 350 7.94 -2.90 13.78
CA ASP A 350 7.61 -4.23 14.33
C ASP A 350 8.05 -4.34 15.81
N ARG A 351 7.77 -5.46 16.48
CA ARG A 351 8.11 -5.63 17.91
C ARG A 351 9.61 -5.69 18.15
N ARG A 352 10.40 -6.24 17.22
CA ARG A 352 11.85 -6.35 17.37
C ARG A 352 12.51 -4.98 17.26
N ILE A 353 12.16 -4.21 16.23
CA ILE A 353 12.74 -2.90 15.96
C ILE A 353 12.32 -1.90 17.04
N ALA A 354 11.07 -1.95 17.52
CA ALA A 354 10.63 -1.13 18.65
C ALA A 354 11.49 -1.38 19.91
N LYS A 355 11.75 -2.66 20.23
CA LYS A 355 12.61 -3.05 21.35
C LYS A 355 14.07 -2.63 21.17
N LEU A 356 14.62 -2.89 19.98
CA LEU A 356 16.02 -2.57 19.63
C LEU A 356 16.33 -1.07 19.76
N THR A 357 15.36 -0.22 19.40
CA THR A 357 15.54 1.24 19.35
C THR A 357 15.01 1.97 20.59
N GLY A 358 14.36 1.25 21.51
CA GLY A 358 13.80 1.83 22.73
C GLY A 358 12.59 2.74 22.50
N LEU A 359 11.91 2.61 21.35
CA LEU A 359 10.71 3.39 20.99
C LEU A 359 9.40 2.84 21.61
N GLY A 360 9.52 1.93 22.58
CA GLY A 360 8.38 1.41 23.33
C GLY A 360 7.65 0.28 22.59
N ARG A 361 6.34 0.45 22.39
CA ARG A 361 5.45 -0.56 21.79
C ARG A 361 5.56 -0.52 20.27
N SER A 362 5.41 -1.67 19.61
CA SER A 362 5.20 -1.72 18.16
C SER A 362 3.91 -1.01 17.77
N ASN A 363 3.89 -0.45 16.56
CA ASN A 363 2.70 0.17 15.99
C ASN A 363 1.94 -0.74 15.01
N GLY A 364 2.19 -2.04 15.07
CA GLY A 364 1.45 -3.04 14.30
C GLY A 364 1.91 -3.12 12.85
N CYS A 365 3.23 -3.05 12.62
CA CYS A 365 3.80 -3.04 11.28
C CYS A 365 4.42 -4.36 10.83
N ALA A 366 4.23 -5.47 11.54
CA ALA A 366 4.67 -6.77 11.02
C ALA A 366 3.67 -7.34 10.01
N TYR A 367 4.16 -7.75 8.83
CA TYR A 367 3.33 -8.35 7.80
C TYR A 367 4.08 -9.43 7.01
N ALA A 368 3.38 -10.49 6.63
CA ALA A 368 3.74 -11.37 5.54
C ALA A 368 2.57 -11.55 4.55
N ASP A 369 2.92 -11.75 3.30
CA ASP A 369 1.99 -11.86 2.17
C ASP A 369 1.50 -13.29 1.89
N SER A 370 2.04 -14.28 2.60
CA SER A 370 1.66 -15.68 2.47
C SER A 370 1.94 -16.48 3.75
N PRO A 371 1.28 -17.64 3.93
CA PRO A 371 1.62 -18.57 5.01
C PRO A 371 3.05 -19.12 4.91
N GLY A 372 3.69 -19.00 3.75
CA GLY A 372 5.06 -19.47 3.53
C GLY A 372 6.14 -18.47 3.94
N HIS A 373 5.78 -17.22 4.24
CA HIS A 373 6.74 -16.14 4.43
C HIS A 373 6.81 -15.63 5.87
N VAL A 374 8.03 -15.27 6.29
CA VAL A 374 8.30 -14.66 7.59
C VAL A 374 7.71 -13.24 7.64
N PRO A 375 7.03 -12.85 8.73
CA PRO A 375 6.65 -11.46 8.92
C PRO A 375 7.88 -10.56 8.95
N VAL A 376 7.82 -9.46 8.21
CA VAL A 376 8.81 -8.38 8.24
C VAL A 376 8.10 -7.06 8.52
N GLN A 377 8.84 -6.04 8.96
CA GLN A 377 8.27 -4.71 9.10
C GLN A 377 7.82 -4.18 7.73
N ARG A 378 6.58 -3.71 7.63
CA ARG A 378 5.93 -3.20 6.42
C ARG A 378 5.10 -1.97 6.69
N MET A 379 4.82 -1.24 5.63
CA MET A 379 4.05 -0.01 5.71
C MET A 379 2.62 -0.22 6.23
N ALA A 380 2.15 0.73 7.06
CA ALA A 380 0.75 0.93 7.38
C ALA A 380 0.05 1.74 6.27
N ASN A 381 -1.19 2.20 6.51
CA ASN A 381 -1.73 3.24 5.65
C ASN A 381 -1.04 4.57 6.01
N VAL A 382 -0.21 5.12 5.13
CA VAL A 382 0.57 6.34 5.43
C VAL A 382 -0.05 7.53 4.71
N SER A 383 -0.64 8.47 5.45
CA SER A 383 -1.54 9.47 4.89
C SER A 383 -1.22 10.90 5.31
N LEU A 384 -1.22 11.82 4.34
CA LEU A 384 -1.21 13.26 4.59
C LEU A 384 -2.60 13.67 5.06
N GLN A 385 -2.67 14.31 6.22
CA GLN A 385 -3.93 14.73 6.82
C GLN A 385 -4.48 15.98 6.12
N PRO A 386 -5.79 16.05 5.85
CA PRO A 386 -6.41 17.26 5.32
C PRO A 386 -6.41 18.39 6.35
N ASP A 387 -6.39 19.63 5.87
CA ASP A 387 -6.70 20.77 6.71
C ASP A 387 -8.22 20.78 6.99
N PRO A 388 -8.71 20.69 8.23
CA PRO A 388 -10.14 20.69 8.52
C PRO A 388 -10.90 21.91 7.96
N GLY A 389 -10.23 23.06 7.82
CA GLY A 389 -10.75 24.27 7.18
C GLY A 389 -10.22 24.49 5.76
N GLY A 390 -9.63 23.46 5.16
CA GLY A 390 -8.87 23.53 3.92
C GLY A 390 -9.71 23.81 2.68
N LEU A 391 -9.02 24.32 1.66
CA LEU A 391 -9.60 24.75 0.39
C LEU A 391 -10.08 23.57 -0.49
N SER A 392 -11.00 23.85 -1.41
CA SER A 392 -11.30 22.94 -2.52
C SER A 392 -10.11 22.86 -3.50
N THR A 393 -10.08 21.85 -4.37
CA THR A 393 -9.07 21.76 -5.43
C THR A 393 -9.12 22.98 -6.35
N GLU A 394 -10.33 23.46 -6.65
CA GLU A 394 -10.57 24.65 -7.48
C GLU A 394 -10.02 25.92 -6.83
N ASP A 395 -10.19 26.06 -5.50
CA ASP A 395 -9.65 27.20 -4.75
C ASP A 395 -8.11 27.15 -4.66
N LEU A 396 -7.52 25.95 -4.55
CA LEU A 396 -6.06 25.78 -4.63
C LEU A 396 -5.54 26.21 -6.00
N ILE A 397 -6.20 25.78 -7.09
CA ILE A 397 -5.90 26.21 -8.47
C ILE A 397 -6.05 27.73 -8.59
N GLY A 398 -7.11 28.31 -8.02
CA GLY A 398 -7.38 29.75 -7.99
C GLY A 398 -6.25 30.59 -7.37
N GLY A 399 -5.46 29.99 -6.48
CA GLY A 399 -4.30 30.62 -5.82
C GLY A 399 -2.98 30.56 -6.61
N VAL A 400 -3.00 30.10 -7.86
CA VAL A 400 -1.80 29.90 -8.70
C VAL A 400 -1.83 30.79 -9.94
N GLU A 401 -0.82 31.65 -10.09
CA GLU A 401 -0.69 32.53 -11.26
C GLU A 401 -0.14 31.79 -12.49
N ARG A 402 0.91 30.98 -12.30
CA ARG A 402 1.51 30.13 -13.34
C ARG A 402 1.92 28.81 -12.73
N GLY A 403 1.27 27.73 -13.16
CA GLY A 403 1.54 26.42 -12.58
C GLY A 403 1.00 25.26 -13.40
N ILE A 404 1.02 24.08 -12.79
CA ILE A 404 0.51 22.84 -13.38
C ILE A 404 -0.35 22.11 -12.35
N TYR A 405 -1.53 21.66 -12.78
CA TYR A 405 -2.34 20.71 -12.03
C TYR A 405 -2.04 19.29 -12.50
N VAL A 406 -1.64 18.41 -11.59
CA VAL A 406 -1.21 17.03 -11.89
C VAL A 406 -2.24 16.03 -11.40
N VAL A 407 -2.69 15.13 -12.27
CA VAL A 407 -3.76 14.15 -11.95
C VAL A 407 -3.43 12.75 -12.44
N GLY A 408 -3.69 11.75 -11.58
CA GLY A 408 -3.46 10.34 -11.80
C GLY A 408 -1.97 9.99 -11.74
N ASP A 409 -1.61 8.90 -11.09
CA ASP A 409 -0.24 8.42 -11.03
C ASP A 409 0.18 7.66 -12.31
N ARG A 410 1.47 7.65 -12.62
CA ARG A 410 2.01 6.90 -13.77
C ARG A 410 3.41 6.34 -13.48
N SER A 411 4.45 7.02 -13.92
CA SER A 411 5.83 6.57 -13.72
C SER A 411 6.48 7.32 -12.57
N TRP A 412 7.40 6.68 -11.89
CA TRP A 412 8.20 7.26 -10.82
C TRP A 412 9.63 6.74 -10.89
N SER A 413 10.56 7.54 -10.38
CA SER A 413 11.94 7.17 -10.16
C SER A 413 12.42 7.88 -8.90
N ILE A 414 13.11 7.17 -8.02
CA ILE A 414 13.58 7.71 -6.75
C ILE A 414 14.81 6.92 -6.32
N ASP A 415 15.78 7.60 -5.71
CA ASP A 415 17.06 6.99 -5.37
C ASP A 415 16.97 6.00 -4.20
N MET A 416 18.07 5.28 -3.97
CA MET A 416 18.18 4.28 -2.91
C MET A 416 18.09 4.85 -1.50
N GLN A 417 18.25 6.15 -1.30
CA GLN A 417 18.08 6.78 0.02
C GLN A 417 16.70 7.42 0.18
N ARG A 418 15.86 7.37 -0.86
CA ARG A 418 14.56 8.06 -0.92
C ARG A 418 14.67 9.56 -0.83
N TYR A 419 15.81 10.10 -1.24
CA TYR A 419 16.11 11.52 -1.11
C TYR A 419 15.81 12.30 -2.38
N ASN A 420 16.24 11.83 -3.55
CA ASN A 420 15.96 12.47 -4.84
C ASN A 420 14.92 11.67 -5.61
N PHE A 421 13.92 12.36 -6.17
CA PHE A 421 12.87 11.72 -6.94
C PHE A 421 12.49 12.47 -8.22
N GLN A 422 11.79 11.76 -9.09
CA GLN A 422 11.04 12.26 -10.23
C GLN A 422 9.72 11.49 -10.34
N PHE A 423 8.60 12.19 -10.49
CA PHE A 423 7.29 11.57 -10.71
C PHE A 423 6.62 12.15 -11.97
N THR A 424 5.78 11.33 -12.60
CA THR A 424 4.87 11.75 -13.67
C THR A 424 3.43 11.43 -13.29
N GLY A 425 2.51 11.70 -14.21
CA GLY A 425 1.10 11.45 -14.02
C GLY A 425 0.40 11.10 -15.32
N GLN A 426 -0.92 10.96 -15.24
CA GLN A 426 -1.75 10.63 -16.39
C GLN A 426 -2.20 11.88 -17.15
N ARG A 427 -2.48 12.96 -16.42
CA ARG A 427 -3.00 14.22 -16.95
C ARG A 427 -2.26 15.38 -16.29
N PHE A 428 -1.98 16.39 -17.08
CA PHE A 428 -1.39 17.64 -16.63
C PHE A 428 -2.18 18.78 -17.23
N PHE A 429 -2.58 19.76 -16.44
CA PHE A 429 -3.26 20.96 -16.92
C PHE A 429 -2.42 22.17 -16.60
N ARG A 430 -2.26 23.07 -17.55
CA ARG A 430 -1.65 24.36 -17.28
C ARG A 430 -2.57 25.18 -16.39
N ILE A 431 -2.01 25.90 -15.43
CA ILE A 431 -2.71 26.91 -14.66
C ILE A 431 -2.20 28.28 -15.06
N GLU A 432 -3.11 29.16 -15.49
CA GLU A 432 -2.84 30.57 -15.81
C GLU A 432 -3.86 31.46 -15.07
N ASN A 433 -3.37 32.37 -14.23
CA ASN A 433 -4.18 33.33 -13.46
C ASN A 433 -5.36 32.67 -12.70
N GLY A 434 -5.07 31.58 -12.00
CA GLY A 434 -6.04 30.88 -11.16
C GLY A 434 -7.00 29.97 -11.93
N LYS A 435 -6.74 29.66 -13.21
CA LYS A 435 -7.64 28.86 -14.06
C LYS A 435 -6.89 27.82 -14.86
N LEU A 436 -7.55 26.68 -15.08
CA LEU A 436 -7.04 25.68 -16.02
C LEU A 436 -7.06 26.23 -17.45
N ALA A 437 -5.93 26.13 -18.14
CA ALA A 437 -5.69 26.66 -19.48
C ALA A 437 -5.33 25.54 -20.48
N GLY A 438 -6.02 24.40 -20.36
CA GLY A 438 -5.86 23.21 -21.20
C GLY A 438 -4.74 22.26 -20.74
N GLN A 439 -4.74 21.06 -21.32
CA GLN A 439 -3.75 20.03 -20.98
C GLN A 439 -2.34 20.34 -21.50
N LEU A 440 -1.35 19.74 -20.82
CA LEU A 440 0.06 19.64 -21.18
C LEU A 440 0.46 18.16 -21.26
N ARG A 441 1.55 17.87 -21.95
CA ARG A 441 2.20 16.56 -21.94
C ARG A 441 3.70 16.66 -21.68
N ASP A 442 4.34 15.50 -21.54
CA ASP A 442 5.78 15.34 -21.32
C ASP A 442 6.27 15.95 -20.00
N VAL A 443 5.40 16.02 -18.98
CA VAL A 443 5.71 16.60 -17.67
C VAL A 443 6.27 15.55 -16.72
N ALA A 444 7.37 15.88 -16.04
CA ALA A 444 7.79 15.22 -14.81
C ALA A 444 8.18 16.27 -13.76
N TYR A 445 7.73 16.11 -12.52
CA TYR A 445 8.20 16.94 -11.42
C TYR A 445 9.31 16.23 -10.66
N GLN A 446 10.41 16.95 -10.41
CA GLN A 446 11.63 16.43 -9.81
C GLN A 446 12.01 17.28 -8.60
N ALA A 447 12.42 16.65 -7.51
CA ALA A 447 12.86 17.34 -6.32
C ALA A 447 13.68 16.43 -5.41
N THR A 448 14.27 17.03 -4.37
CA THR A 448 14.58 16.27 -3.16
C THR A 448 13.32 16.18 -2.29
N THR A 449 13.22 15.11 -1.49
CA THR A 449 12.06 14.84 -0.63
C THR A 449 11.78 16.00 0.31
N THR A 450 12.80 16.50 1.02
CA THR A 450 12.63 17.60 1.99
C THR A 450 12.33 18.94 1.32
N ASP A 451 12.87 19.21 0.12
CA ASP A 451 12.58 20.45 -0.58
C ASP A 451 11.14 20.48 -1.11
N PHE A 452 10.65 19.36 -1.66
CA PHE A 452 9.28 19.25 -2.15
C PHE A 452 8.27 19.41 -1.02
N TRP A 453 8.39 18.60 0.04
CA TRP A 453 7.49 18.71 1.18
C TRP A 453 7.66 20.03 1.93
N GLY A 454 8.86 20.61 1.90
CA GLY A 454 9.16 21.95 2.42
C GLY A 454 8.48 23.07 1.65
N SER A 455 8.24 22.90 0.34
CA SER A 455 7.56 23.89 -0.50
C SER A 455 6.03 23.78 -0.50
N MET A 456 5.47 22.83 0.27
CA MET A 456 4.03 22.68 0.44
C MET A 456 3.45 23.89 1.17
N GLU A 457 2.72 24.73 0.45
CA GLU A 457 2.13 25.98 0.97
C GLU A 457 0.71 25.78 1.51
N LYS A 458 -0.09 24.92 0.86
CA LYS A 458 -1.47 24.66 1.28
C LYS A 458 -1.84 23.19 1.11
N VAL A 459 -2.72 22.75 1.99
CA VAL A 459 -3.31 21.41 1.99
C VAL A 459 -4.82 21.57 1.84
N GLY A 460 -5.44 20.77 0.98
CA GLY A 460 -6.87 20.79 0.73
C GLY A 460 -7.68 20.30 1.92
N GLY A 461 -8.97 20.62 1.91
CA GLY A 461 -9.90 20.19 2.94
C GLY A 461 -10.34 18.73 2.80
N PRO A 462 -11.10 18.20 3.79
CA PRO A 462 -11.59 16.82 3.77
C PRO A 462 -12.37 16.43 2.51
N GLN A 463 -13.03 17.40 1.86
CA GLN A 463 -13.76 17.24 0.60
C GLN A 463 -12.87 16.85 -0.59
N THR A 464 -11.56 17.06 -0.48
CA THR A 464 -10.57 16.69 -1.51
C THR A 464 -9.85 15.38 -1.19
N TYR A 465 -10.12 14.77 -0.02
CA TYR A 465 -9.35 13.61 0.45
C TYR A 465 -9.74 12.34 -0.30
N VAL A 466 -8.74 11.62 -0.81
CA VAL A 466 -8.90 10.28 -1.39
C VAL A 466 -7.89 9.34 -0.76
N LEU A 467 -8.35 8.14 -0.40
CA LEU A 467 -7.49 7.06 0.08
C LEU A 467 -6.92 6.28 -1.11
N GLY A 468 -5.80 6.77 -1.66
CA GLY A 468 -5.06 6.09 -2.72
C GLY A 468 -4.37 4.82 -2.24
N GLY A 469 -3.73 4.06 -3.13
CA GLY A 469 -2.96 2.89 -2.72
C GLY A 469 -2.58 1.94 -3.84
N ALA A 470 -1.87 0.87 -3.49
CA ALA A 470 -1.43 -0.16 -4.41
C ALA A 470 -1.37 -1.54 -3.76
N PHE A 471 -1.56 -2.59 -4.57
CA PHE A 471 -1.47 -3.98 -4.13
C PHE A 471 -0.06 -4.57 -4.16
N ASN A 472 0.90 -3.88 -4.79
CA ASN A 472 2.16 -4.46 -5.27
C ASN A 472 3.43 -3.85 -4.62
N CYS A 473 3.34 -3.33 -3.39
CA CYS A 473 4.52 -2.83 -2.69
C CYS A 473 5.48 -3.99 -2.37
N GLY A 474 6.71 -3.96 -2.88
CA GLY A 474 7.71 -5.03 -2.70
C GLY A 474 8.70 -4.78 -1.56
N LYS A 475 9.11 -5.84 -0.84
CA LYS A 475 10.19 -5.83 0.17
C LYS A 475 10.74 -7.26 0.40
N ALA A 476 11.80 -7.41 1.20
CA ALA A 476 12.40 -8.68 1.65
C ALA A 476 13.09 -9.51 0.56
N GLN A 477 13.92 -10.46 0.98
CA GLN A 477 14.56 -11.48 0.13
C GLN A 477 14.46 -12.85 0.83
N PRO A 478 13.65 -13.81 0.32
CA PRO A 478 12.85 -13.77 -0.91
C PRO A 478 11.76 -12.68 -0.89
N GLY A 479 11.40 -12.19 -2.09
CA GLY A 479 10.50 -11.04 -2.26
C GLY A 479 9.08 -11.29 -1.75
N GLN A 480 8.54 -10.30 -1.04
CA GLN A 480 7.17 -10.26 -0.52
C GLN A 480 6.42 -9.02 -0.97
N VAL A 481 5.11 -9.14 -1.14
CA VAL A 481 4.22 -8.08 -1.64
C VAL A 481 3.17 -7.67 -0.60
N ALA A 482 3.10 -6.37 -0.26
CA ALA A 482 2.04 -5.84 0.59
C ALA A 482 1.09 -4.93 -0.18
N SER A 483 -0.17 -4.94 0.24
CA SER A 483 -1.17 -3.96 -0.15
C SER A 483 -1.23 -2.85 0.89
N VAL A 484 -1.08 -1.60 0.44
CA VAL A 484 -1.00 -0.42 1.32
C VAL A 484 -1.75 0.75 0.71
N SER A 485 -2.32 1.60 1.57
CA SER A 485 -2.99 2.82 1.15
C SER A 485 -2.25 4.07 1.60
N HIS A 486 -2.40 5.13 0.82
CA HIS A 486 -1.84 6.44 1.10
C HIS A 486 -2.91 7.49 0.85
N GLY A 487 -3.54 7.96 1.93
CA GLY A 487 -4.57 8.96 1.83
C GLY A 487 -3.98 10.36 1.77
N CYS A 488 -4.57 11.21 0.94
CA CYS A 488 -4.18 12.60 0.89
C CYS A 488 -5.29 13.47 0.29
N PRO A 489 -5.33 14.75 0.69
CA PRO A 489 -6.05 15.79 -0.03
C PRO A 489 -5.26 16.28 -1.24
N SER A 490 -5.88 17.13 -2.06
CA SER A 490 -5.15 17.97 -3.00
C SER A 490 -4.17 18.87 -2.24
N ALA A 491 -3.00 19.15 -2.79
CA ALA A 491 -2.02 20.02 -2.15
C ALA A 491 -1.34 20.96 -3.14
N LEU A 492 -0.97 22.16 -2.67
CA LEU A 492 -0.26 23.18 -3.43
C LEU A 492 1.20 23.25 -2.98
N PHE A 493 2.10 23.10 -3.93
CA PHE A 493 3.55 23.19 -3.77
C PHE A 493 4.08 24.34 -4.61
N ARG A 494 5.01 25.13 -4.06
CA ARG A 494 5.61 26.25 -4.77
C ARG A 494 6.93 25.89 -5.41
N ASP A 495 7.19 26.54 -6.55
CA ASP A 495 8.50 26.56 -7.18
C ASP A 495 9.09 25.14 -7.29
N VAL A 496 8.40 24.21 -7.97
CA VAL A 496 8.88 22.84 -8.18
C VAL A 496 9.56 22.73 -9.54
N ASN A 497 10.63 21.94 -9.64
CA ASN A 497 11.33 21.73 -10.91
C ASN A 497 10.52 20.80 -11.81
N ILE A 498 10.21 21.27 -13.01
CA ILE A 498 9.53 20.52 -14.07
C ILE A 498 10.51 20.22 -15.20
N LEU A 499 10.63 18.94 -15.51
CA LEU A 499 11.37 18.43 -16.65
C LEU A 499 10.43 18.20 -17.84
N ASN A 500 10.99 18.30 -19.04
CA ASN A 500 10.36 17.80 -20.25
C ASN A 500 10.88 16.38 -20.54
N THR A 501 10.05 15.36 -20.38
CA THR A 501 10.48 13.95 -20.47
C THR A 501 10.98 13.55 -21.86
N THR A 502 10.51 14.21 -22.91
CA THR A 502 10.92 13.93 -24.29
C THR A 502 12.28 14.55 -24.59
N GLN A 503 12.54 15.77 -24.11
CA GLN A 503 13.84 16.43 -24.26
C GLN A 503 14.93 15.72 -23.47
N GLU A 504 14.62 15.24 -22.27
CA GLU A 504 15.58 14.50 -21.44
C GLU A 504 15.85 13.09 -21.97
N ALA A 505 14.88 12.40 -22.58
CA ALA A 505 15.09 11.08 -23.18
C ALA A 505 15.97 11.11 -24.45
N GLY A 506 16.11 12.27 -25.10
CA GLY A 506 16.94 12.47 -26.28
C GLY A 506 18.38 12.89 -25.98
N ARG A 507 18.74 13.05 -24.71
CA ARG A 507 20.10 13.32 -24.21
C ARG A 507 20.70 12.04 -23.65
#